data_AF-A0A117KXZ0-F1
#
_entry.id   AF-A0A117KXZ0-F1
#
_cell.length_a   1.000
_cell.length_b   1.000
_cell.length_c   1.000
_cell.angle_alpha   90.00
_cell.angle_beta   90.00
_cell.angle_gamma   90.00
#
_symmetry.space_group_name_H-M   'P 1'
#
loop_
_entity.id
_entity.type
_entity.pdbx_description
1 polymer ?
#
loop_
_entity_poly.entity_id
_entity_poly.type
_entity_poly.pdbx_seq_one_letter_code
_entity_poly.pdbx_strand_id
1 'polypeptide(L)'
;MLADEKASLVGDEAYFLCPTPSCDVVYYSPSGRSFSRDEVKVAVWLKEEGPDVPLCYCRGVTRRQILQALERGCPPTPAAVMEFTGAGQGAAA
;
A
#
# COMPACT_ATOMS: atom_id res chain seq x y z
N MET A 1 4.36 9.70 0.16
CA MET A 1 3.34 8.82 -0.46
C MET A 1 2.39 9.59 -1.38
N LEU A 2 2.19 10.90 -1.16
CA LEU A 2 1.44 11.73 -2.11
C LEU A 2 2.18 11.94 -3.44
N ALA A 3 1.42 12.25 -4.48
CA ALA A 3 1.94 12.76 -5.74
C ALA A 3 2.76 14.02 -5.52
N ASP A 4 3.81 14.22 -6.31
CA ASP A 4 4.82 15.24 -6.03
C ASP A 4 4.21 16.65 -6.14
N GLU A 5 3.22 16.87 -7.02
CA GLU A 5 2.47 18.13 -7.12
C GLU A 5 1.56 18.43 -5.92
N LYS A 6 1.28 17.42 -5.09
CA LYS A 6 0.47 17.55 -3.86
C LYS A 6 1.33 17.68 -2.61
N ALA A 7 2.65 17.50 -2.71
CA ALA A 7 3.55 17.50 -1.56
C ALA A 7 3.52 18.82 -0.78
N SER A 8 3.38 19.96 -1.45
CA SER A 8 3.28 21.28 -0.80
C SER A 8 1.97 21.50 -0.04
N LEU A 9 0.97 20.63 -0.22
CA LEU A 9 -0.31 20.68 0.50
C LEU A 9 -0.24 19.91 1.83
N VAL A 10 0.86 19.20 2.11
CA VAL A 10 1.04 18.51 3.39
C VAL A 10 1.38 19.54 4.46
N GLY A 11 0.53 19.64 5.48
CA GLY A 11 0.77 20.50 6.63
C GLY A 11 1.61 19.81 7.70
N ASP A 12 2.02 20.59 8.69
CA ASP A 12 2.64 20.07 9.92
C ASP A 12 1.56 19.57 10.89
N GLU A 13 0.94 18.43 10.53
CA GLU A 13 -0.08 17.76 11.32
C GLU A 13 -0.06 16.25 11.07
N ALA A 14 -0.74 15.50 11.93
CA ALA A 14 -0.90 14.07 11.71
C ALA A 14 -1.89 13.80 10.56
N TYR A 15 -1.50 12.89 9.66
CA TYR A 15 -2.38 12.31 8.65
C TYR A 15 -2.62 10.84 8.96
N PHE A 16 -3.86 10.41 8.76
CA PHE A 16 -4.32 9.06 9.05
C PHE A 16 -4.75 8.37 7.77
N LEU A 17 -4.47 7.06 7.66
CA LEU A 17 -4.97 6.24 6.57
C LEU A 17 -6.45 5.91 6.82
N CYS A 18 -7.32 6.20 5.86
CA CYS A 18 -8.72 5.76 5.90
C CYS A 18 -8.79 4.24 5.65
N PRO A 19 -9.31 3.44 6.60
CA PRO A 19 -9.28 1.99 6.47
C PRO A 19 -10.39 1.41 5.59
N THR A 20 -11.40 2.20 5.24
CA THR A 20 -12.58 1.74 4.48
C THR A 20 -12.24 1.53 3.01
N PRO A 21 -12.27 0.31 2.46
CA PRO A 21 -11.82 0.06 1.09
C PRO A 21 -12.60 0.86 0.04
N SER A 22 -13.93 0.97 0.18
CA SER A 22 -14.81 1.69 -0.75
C SER A 22 -14.73 3.21 -0.65
N CYS A 23 -14.06 3.77 0.36
CA CYS A 23 -13.90 5.20 0.50
C CYS A 23 -12.71 5.68 -0.36
N ASP A 24 -12.94 6.67 -1.22
CA ASP A 24 -11.93 7.21 -2.13
C ASP A 24 -10.82 7.98 -1.39
N VAL A 25 -11.11 8.49 -0.20
CA VAL A 25 -10.08 9.12 0.66
C VAL A 25 -9.04 8.09 1.06
N VAL A 26 -7.76 8.39 0.80
CA VAL A 26 -6.61 7.61 1.28
C VAL A 26 -6.13 8.17 2.60
N TYR A 27 -5.72 9.44 2.63
CA TYR A 27 -5.22 10.11 3.83
C TYR A 27 -6.16 11.23 4.25
N TYR A 28 -6.33 11.44 5.55
CA TYR A 28 -7.09 12.57 6.10
C TYR A 28 -6.42 13.12 7.35
N SER A 29 -6.70 14.38 7.68
CA SER A 29 -6.19 15.04 8.88
C SER A 29 -7.31 15.59 9.78
N PRO A 30 -7.02 15.90 11.06
CA PRO A 30 -7.99 16.50 11.98
C PRO A 30 -8.49 17.88 11.54
N SER A 31 -7.69 18.63 10.76
CA SER A 31 -8.09 19.94 10.22
C SER A 31 -9.04 19.84 9.02
N GLY A 32 -9.38 18.63 8.58
CA GLY A 32 -10.30 18.39 7.48
C GLY A 32 -9.63 18.29 6.10
N ARG A 33 -8.30 18.30 6.02
CA ARG A 33 -7.59 18.02 4.76
C ARG A 33 -7.69 16.53 4.44
N SER A 34 -7.87 16.20 3.17
CA SER A 34 -7.89 14.83 2.67
C SER A 34 -7.18 14.72 1.32
N PHE A 35 -6.73 13.51 1.01
CA PHE A 35 -6.13 13.14 -0.27
C PHE A 35 -6.75 11.86 -0.79
N SER A 36 -7.19 11.85 -2.05
CA SER A 36 -7.81 10.69 -2.69
C SER A 36 -6.81 9.72 -3.32
N ARG A 37 -7.32 8.66 -3.94
CA ARG A 37 -6.52 7.64 -4.65
C ARG A 37 -5.68 8.21 -5.78
N ASP A 38 -6.19 9.22 -6.48
CA ASP A 38 -5.49 9.86 -7.61
C ASP A 38 -4.42 10.87 -7.14
N GLU A 39 -4.38 11.19 -5.85
CA GLU A 39 -3.44 12.14 -5.26
C GLU A 39 -2.27 11.45 -4.54
N VAL A 40 -2.19 10.12 -4.62
CA VAL A 40 -1.05 9.32 -4.16
C VAL A 40 -0.23 8.80 -5.33
N LYS A 41 1.10 8.83 -5.20
CA LYS A 41 2.00 8.36 -6.27
C LYS A 41 2.14 6.85 -6.37
N VAL A 42 1.69 6.11 -5.35
CA VAL A 42 1.69 4.65 -5.33
C VAL A 42 0.32 4.17 -4.88
N ALA A 43 -0.24 3.22 -5.63
CA ALA A 43 -1.51 2.60 -5.29
C ALA A 43 -1.48 2.00 -3.88
N VAL A 44 -2.50 2.29 -3.09
CA VAL A 44 -2.63 1.76 -1.73
C VAL A 44 -3.39 0.45 -1.78
N TRP A 45 -2.78 -0.65 -1.35
CA TRP A 45 -3.37 -1.99 -1.44
C TRP A 45 -4.75 -2.13 -0.81
N LEU A 46 -5.05 -1.33 0.21
CA LEU A 46 -6.33 -1.32 0.91
C LEU A 46 -7.45 -0.68 0.08
N LYS A 47 -7.10 0.13 -0.91
CA LYS A 47 -8.01 0.88 -1.77
C LYS A 47 -8.12 0.26 -3.17
N GLU A 48 -7.11 -0.49 -3.58
CA GLU A 48 -7.00 -1.03 -4.94
C GLU A 48 -6.77 -2.55 -4.96
N GLU A 49 -7.65 -3.25 -5.67
CA GLU A 49 -7.63 -4.72 -5.78
C GLU A 49 -6.81 -5.25 -6.96
N GLY A 50 -6.28 -4.36 -7.81
CA GLY A 50 -5.54 -4.74 -9.01
C GLY A 50 -4.35 -5.69 -8.76
N PRO A 51 -3.99 -6.53 -9.75
CA PRO A 51 -2.91 -7.51 -9.60
C PRO A 51 -1.52 -6.86 -9.47
N ASP A 52 -1.32 -5.66 -10.03
CA ASP A 52 -0.05 -4.90 -9.94
C ASP A 52 0.12 -4.12 -8.64
N VAL A 53 -0.90 -4.09 -7.79
CA VAL A 53 -0.86 -3.26 -6.58
C VAL A 53 0.15 -3.84 -5.58
N PRO A 54 1.10 -3.03 -5.06
CA PRO A 54 2.09 -3.50 -4.10
C PRO A 54 1.47 -3.79 -2.74
N LEU A 55 1.71 -4.99 -2.22
CA LEU A 55 1.40 -5.38 -0.85
C LEU A 55 2.60 -5.17 0.09
N CYS A 56 3.83 -5.23 -0.43
CA CYS A 56 5.04 -4.82 0.29
C CYS A 56 5.76 -3.72 -0.47
N TYR A 57 5.63 -2.48 0.00
CA TYR A 57 6.24 -1.31 -0.64
C TYR A 57 7.78 -1.35 -0.58
N CYS A 58 8.36 -1.87 0.50
CA CYS A 58 9.82 -1.89 0.69
C CYS A 58 10.56 -2.76 -0.34
N ARG A 59 9.91 -3.84 -0.80
CA ARG A 59 10.49 -4.81 -1.74
C ARG A 59 9.77 -4.85 -3.09
N GLY A 60 8.76 -3.99 -3.26
CA GLY A 60 7.93 -3.94 -4.48
C GLY A 60 7.14 -5.23 -4.74
N VAL A 61 6.79 -6.01 -3.70
CA VAL A 61 6.04 -7.27 -3.89
C VAL A 61 4.58 -6.95 -4.16
N THR A 62 4.07 -7.39 -5.31
CA THR A 62 2.70 -7.16 -5.78
C THR A 62 1.75 -8.30 -5.43
N ARG A 63 0.44 -8.02 -5.50
CA ARG A 63 -0.62 -9.04 -5.38
C ARG A 63 -0.42 -10.20 -6.35
N ARG A 64 -0.06 -9.91 -7.61
CA ARG A 64 0.25 -10.94 -8.61
C ARG A 64 1.39 -11.83 -8.19
N GLN A 65 2.48 -11.29 -7.67
CA GLN A 65 3.64 -12.09 -7.26
C GLN A 65 3.30 -13.03 -6.11
N ILE A 66 2.45 -12.59 -5.18
CA ILE A 66 1.94 -13.45 -4.11
C ILE A 66 1.06 -14.56 -4.69
N LEU A 67 0.11 -14.25 -5.57
CA LEU A 67 -0.75 -15.25 -6.20
C LEU A 67 0.07 -16.27 -7.02
N GLN A 68 1.04 -15.81 -7.80
CA GLN A 68 1.95 -16.67 -8.56
C GLN A 68 2.83 -17.56 -7.66
N ALA A 69 3.22 -17.08 -6.47
CA ALA A 69 3.93 -17.92 -5.51
C ALA A 69 3.04 -19.07 -5.04
N LEU A 70 1.78 -18.80 -4.73
CA LEU A 70 0.80 -19.83 -4.33
C LEU A 70 0.56 -20.85 -5.45
N GLU A 71 0.41 -20.39 -6.69
CA GLU A 71 0.28 -21.27 -7.87
C GLU A 71 1.50 -22.17 -8.08
N ARG A 72 2.70 -21.72 -7.67
CA ARG A 72 3.97 -22.46 -7.75
C ARG A 72 4.22 -23.38 -6.54
N GLY A 73 3.22 -23.58 -5.68
CA GLY A 73 3.30 -24.47 -4.53
C GLY A 73 3.82 -23.83 -3.24
N CYS A 74 3.87 -22.49 -3.16
CA CYS A 74 4.09 -21.82 -1.88
C CYS A 74 2.92 -22.16 -0.93
N PRO A 75 3.20 -22.64 0.30
CA PRO A 75 2.15 -22.86 1.29
C PRO A 75 1.35 -21.57 1.56
N PRO A 76 0.01 -21.63 1.70
CA PRO A 76 -0.83 -20.45 1.91
C PRO A 76 -0.78 -19.95 3.36
N THR A 77 0.42 -19.78 3.91
CA THR A 77 0.64 -19.20 5.24
C THR A 77 1.41 -17.89 5.10
N PRO A 78 1.15 -16.88 5.96
CA PRO A 78 1.89 -15.61 5.89
C PRO A 78 3.40 -15.80 5.97
N ALA A 79 3.88 -16.68 6.85
CA ALA A 79 5.31 -16.97 7.01
C ALA A 79 5.94 -17.51 5.72
N ALA A 80 5.32 -18.51 5.09
CA ALA A 80 5.83 -19.09 3.85
C ALA A 80 5.75 -18.10 2.68
N VAL A 81 4.68 -17.34 2.56
CA VAL A 81 4.56 -16.30 1.52
C VAL A 81 5.62 -15.22 1.70
N MET A 82 5.88 -14.78 2.92
CA MET A 82 6.95 -13.81 3.22
C MET A 82 8.32 -14.37 2.88
N GLU A 83 8.61 -15.63 3.23
CA GLU A 83 9.86 -16.32 2.89
C GLU A 83 10.05 -16.44 1.37
N PHE A 84 9.00 -16.86 0.66
CA PHE A 84 9.05 -17.15 -0.78
C PHE A 84 9.13 -15.88 -1.64
N THR A 85 8.46 -14.80 -1.22
CA THR A 85 8.35 -13.55 -2.00
C THR A 85 9.29 -12.44 -1.53
N GLY A 86 9.85 -12.56 -0.32
CA GLY A 86 10.58 -11.49 0.34
C GLY A 86 9.70 -10.37 0.92
N ALA A 87 8.37 -10.51 0.86
CA ALA A 87 7.46 -9.54 1.49
C ALA A 87 7.71 -9.46 3.00
N GLY A 88 7.64 -8.25 3.56
CA GLY A 88 7.85 -8.03 5.00
C GLY A 88 9.32 -8.05 5.46
N GLN A 89 10.27 -8.29 4.56
CA GLN A 89 11.71 -8.37 4.86
C GLN A 89 12.49 -7.09 4.49
N GLY A 90 11.79 -5.97 4.34
CA GLY A 90 12.44 -4.66 4.16
C GLY A 90 13.05 -4.18 5.48
N ALA A 91 14.11 -3.36 5.42
CA ALA A 91 14.65 -2.73 6.62
C ALA A 91 13.58 -1.84 7.28
N ALA A 92 13.49 -1.90 8.61
CA ALA A 92 12.89 -0.82 9.38
C ALA A 92 13.82 0.39 9.24
N ALA A 93 13.38 1.41 8.51
CA ALA A 93 14.05 2.71 8.49
C ALA A 93 13.83 3.42 9.82
#